data_AF-A0A940LHP6-F1
#
_entry.id   AF-A0A940LHP6-F1
#
_cell.length_a   1.000
_cell.length_b   1.000
_cell.length_c   1.000
_cell.angle_alpha   90.00
_cell.angle_beta   90.00
_cell.angle_gamma   90.00
#
_symmetry.space_group_name_H-M   'P 1'
#
loop_
_entity.id
_entity.type
_entity.pdbx_description
1 polymer ?
#
loop_
_entity_poly.entity_id
_entity_poly.type
_entity_poly.pdbx_seq_one_letter_code
_entity_poly.pdbx_strand_id
1 'polypeptide(L)'
;MKIFKLIALAATASLAMAASAQASSFSPTGTSFTAAGGTNLMKGLLGPIPCTANFTGHTDATGRAFIDTAAFTGSSLCTSVTAAGLPWEAIATGPSSATIKAVRFNSPLGPCGAEDLPVTLSGGAITFNYTMTAGNCHVWTTSPIVTTPTVSIVWP
;
A
#
# COMPACT_ATOMS: atom_id res chain seq x y z
N MET A 1 39.17 63.68 16.45
CA MET A 1 38.73 62.46 17.18
C MET A 1 37.34 62.07 16.69
N LYS A 2 37.15 60.77 16.40
CA LYS A 2 35.88 59.99 16.39
C LYS A 2 34.91 60.08 15.20
N ILE A 3 35.19 59.22 14.21
CA ILE A 3 34.29 58.22 13.57
C ILE A 3 32.91 58.07 14.22
N PHE A 4 31.83 57.95 13.44
CA PHE A 4 30.81 56.88 13.59
C PHE A 4 30.00 56.62 12.30
N LYS A 5 29.96 55.34 11.93
CA LYS A 5 29.32 54.68 10.78
C LYS A 5 27.81 54.53 10.97
N LEU A 6 27.01 54.59 9.89
CA LEU A 6 25.67 54.00 9.77
C LEU A 6 25.46 53.60 8.29
N ILE A 7 26.03 52.46 7.84
CA ILE A 7 25.37 51.17 7.65
C ILE A 7 24.02 51.29 6.92
N ALA A 8 24.06 51.21 5.59
CA ALA A 8 22.91 51.02 4.74
C ALA A 8 22.37 49.58 4.94
N LEU A 9 21.13 49.46 5.40
CA LEU A 9 20.39 48.20 5.47
C LEU A 9 20.13 47.68 4.05
N ALA A 10 20.97 46.75 3.60
CA ALA A 10 20.66 45.91 2.44
C ALA A 10 19.62 44.87 2.87
N ALA A 11 18.37 45.06 2.43
CA ALA A 11 17.32 44.06 2.56
C ALA A 11 17.66 42.87 1.65
N THR A 12 18.36 41.87 2.17
CA THR A 12 18.50 40.58 1.50
C THR A 12 17.16 39.87 1.56
N ALA A 13 16.43 39.92 0.46
CA ALA A 13 15.28 39.06 0.20
C ALA A 13 15.71 37.60 0.30
N SER A 14 15.41 36.96 1.42
CA SER A 14 15.46 35.52 1.57
C SER A 14 14.39 34.91 0.67
N LEU A 15 14.77 34.53 -0.55
CA LEU A 15 14.01 33.55 -1.32
C LEU A 15 14.01 32.26 -0.51
N ALA A 16 12.99 32.08 0.33
CA ALA A 16 12.66 30.81 0.91
C ALA A 16 12.35 29.87 -0.26
N MET A 17 13.33 29.06 -0.66
CA MET A 17 13.05 27.86 -1.42
C MET A 17 12.17 27.01 -0.52
N ALA A 18 10.86 27.12 -0.71
CA ALA A 18 9.91 26.15 -0.23
C ALA A 18 10.32 24.84 -0.89
N ALA A 19 11.10 24.04 -0.17
CA ALA A 19 11.30 22.65 -0.51
C ALA A 19 9.90 22.05 -0.53
N SER A 20 9.34 21.86 -1.73
CA SER A 20 8.18 21.00 -1.91
C SER A 20 8.57 19.68 -1.29
N ALA A 21 8.01 19.36 -0.12
CA ALA A 21 8.14 18.05 0.48
C ALA A 21 7.57 17.09 -0.55
N GLN A 22 8.45 16.45 -1.29
CA GLN A 22 8.04 15.64 -2.40
C GLN A 22 7.47 14.36 -1.79
N ALA A 23 6.15 14.33 -1.60
CA ALA A 23 5.46 13.18 -1.04
C ALA A 23 5.25 12.17 -2.17
N SER A 24 5.64 10.92 -1.93
CA SER A 24 5.31 9.82 -2.82
C SER A 24 3.79 9.68 -2.94
N SER A 25 3.30 9.41 -4.14
CA SER A 25 1.86 9.31 -4.41
C SER A 25 1.54 8.15 -5.35
N PHE A 26 0.31 7.67 -5.30
CA PHE A 26 -0.23 6.68 -6.23
C PHE A 26 -0.95 7.37 -7.38
N SER A 27 -0.65 6.97 -8.60
CA SER A 27 -1.25 7.47 -9.84
C SER A 27 -1.99 6.34 -10.56
N PRO A 28 -3.12 6.61 -11.25
CA PRO A 28 -3.82 7.90 -11.34
C PRO A 28 -4.48 8.30 -10.03
N THR A 29 -4.55 9.59 -9.70
CA THR A 29 -5.18 10.12 -8.47
C THR A 29 -6.69 10.31 -8.65
N GLY A 30 -7.46 10.19 -7.57
CA GLY A 30 -8.91 10.38 -7.60
C GLY A 30 -9.67 9.33 -8.42
N THR A 31 -9.11 8.12 -8.56
CA THR A 31 -9.70 7.06 -9.40
C THR A 31 -9.93 5.79 -8.60
N SER A 32 -11.03 5.11 -8.89
CA SER A 32 -11.24 3.74 -8.44
C SER A 32 -10.42 2.76 -9.28
N PHE A 33 -9.88 1.72 -8.66
CA PHE A 33 -9.20 0.62 -9.33
C PHE A 33 -9.70 -0.73 -8.82
N THR A 34 -9.61 -1.73 -9.68
CA THR A 34 -9.77 -3.14 -9.31
C THR A 34 -8.42 -3.83 -9.41
N ALA A 35 -8.14 -4.81 -8.57
CA ALA A 35 -6.91 -5.60 -8.65
C ALA A 35 -7.21 -7.09 -8.52
N ALA A 36 -6.70 -7.92 -9.43
CA ALA A 36 -6.95 -9.35 -9.40
C ALA A 36 -5.67 -10.16 -9.63
N GLY A 37 -5.50 -11.25 -8.89
CA GLY A 37 -4.36 -12.15 -9.07
C GLY A 37 -4.37 -13.37 -8.15
N GLY A 38 -3.38 -14.23 -8.35
CA GLY A 38 -3.22 -15.48 -7.59
C GLY A 38 -2.48 -15.25 -6.27
N THR A 39 -3.05 -15.76 -5.19
CA THR A 39 -2.48 -15.70 -3.85
C THR A 39 -2.58 -17.05 -3.16
N ASN A 40 -1.61 -17.39 -2.33
CA ASN A 40 -1.72 -18.50 -1.40
C ASN A 40 -1.85 -17.97 0.02
N LEU A 41 -2.67 -18.66 0.80
CA LEU A 41 -2.80 -18.48 2.23
C LEU A 41 -2.42 -19.78 2.93
N MET A 42 -1.54 -19.71 3.92
CA MET A 42 -1.19 -20.81 4.80
C MET A 42 -1.40 -20.36 6.24
N LYS A 43 -2.01 -21.21 7.07
CA LYS A 43 -2.20 -20.91 8.49
C LYS A 43 -1.84 -22.12 9.34
N GLY A 44 -0.85 -21.95 10.21
CA GLY A 44 -0.29 -23.05 11.01
C GLY A 44 0.36 -24.13 10.13
N LEU A 45 0.11 -25.40 10.43
CA LEU A 45 0.68 -26.57 9.72
C LEU A 45 -0.14 -27.02 8.50
N LEU A 46 -1.31 -26.42 8.25
CA LEU A 46 -2.11 -26.76 7.07
C LEU A 46 -1.44 -26.19 5.84
N GLY A 47 -1.39 -26.98 4.76
CA GLY A 47 -0.71 -26.61 3.52
C GLY A 47 -1.26 -25.36 2.85
N PRO A 48 -0.57 -24.83 1.82
CA PRO A 48 -1.02 -23.67 1.06
C PRO A 48 -2.44 -23.85 0.51
N ILE A 49 -3.29 -22.87 0.75
CA ILE A 49 -4.62 -22.75 0.15
C ILE A 49 -4.51 -21.79 -1.04
N PRO A 50 -4.62 -22.28 -2.29
CA PRO A 50 -4.59 -21.44 -3.47
C PRO A 50 -5.91 -20.70 -3.66
N CYS A 51 -5.80 -19.37 -3.65
CA CYS A 51 -6.90 -18.43 -3.81
C CYS A 51 -6.64 -17.44 -4.94
N THR A 52 -7.71 -16.94 -5.54
CA THR A 52 -7.67 -15.75 -6.39
C THR A 52 -8.16 -14.58 -5.55
N ALA A 53 -7.31 -13.59 -5.36
CA ALA A 53 -7.67 -12.37 -4.65
C ALA A 53 -8.22 -11.35 -5.64
N ASN A 54 -9.37 -10.76 -5.31
CA ASN A 54 -10.01 -9.69 -6.04
C ASN A 54 -10.21 -8.52 -5.09
N PHE A 55 -9.56 -7.41 -5.39
CA PHE A 55 -9.60 -6.19 -4.60
C PHE A 55 -10.32 -5.10 -5.39
N THR A 56 -11.06 -4.27 -4.67
CA THR A 56 -11.45 -2.96 -5.18
C THR A 56 -10.87 -1.91 -4.26
N GLY A 57 -10.38 -0.83 -4.85
CA GLY A 57 -9.78 0.27 -4.12
C GLY A 57 -9.97 1.59 -4.85
N HIS A 58 -9.45 2.64 -4.24
CA HIS A 58 -9.38 3.95 -4.87
C HIS A 58 -8.10 4.68 -4.47
N THR A 59 -7.68 5.60 -5.32
CA THR A 59 -6.72 6.63 -4.98
C THR A 59 -7.47 7.92 -4.67
N ASP A 60 -7.10 8.63 -3.61
CA ASP A 60 -7.69 9.93 -3.31
C ASP A 60 -7.01 11.06 -4.13
N ALA A 61 -7.52 12.28 -3.98
CA ALA A 61 -6.97 13.45 -4.68
C ALA A 61 -5.55 13.83 -4.24
N THR A 62 -5.10 13.33 -3.08
CA THR A 62 -3.74 13.53 -2.56
C THR A 62 -2.78 12.41 -3.01
N GLY A 63 -3.30 11.40 -3.73
CA GLY A 63 -2.54 10.25 -4.18
C GLY A 63 -2.26 9.23 -3.08
N ARG A 64 -3.08 9.14 -2.04
CA ARG A 64 -3.09 7.98 -1.14
C ARG A 64 -3.97 6.90 -1.74
N ALA A 65 -3.59 5.64 -1.58
CA ALA A 65 -4.35 4.51 -2.08
C ALA A 65 -5.05 3.77 -0.93
N PHE A 66 -6.28 3.35 -1.15
CA PHE A 66 -7.10 2.60 -0.20
C PHE A 66 -7.66 1.36 -0.86
N ILE A 67 -7.72 0.27 -0.12
CA ILE A 67 -8.37 -0.98 -0.52
C ILE A 67 -9.71 -1.03 0.21
N ASP A 68 -10.80 -0.82 -0.52
CA ASP A 68 -12.16 -0.75 0.02
C ASP A 68 -12.76 -2.13 0.23
N THR A 69 -12.50 -3.06 -0.68
CA THR A 69 -12.98 -4.43 -0.59
C THR A 69 -11.91 -5.43 -0.99
N ALA A 70 -12.01 -6.62 -0.42
CA ALA A 70 -11.13 -7.73 -0.68
C ALA A 70 -11.95 -9.03 -0.62
N ALA A 71 -12.03 -9.71 -1.76
CA ALA A 71 -12.74 -10.97 -1.93
C ALA A 71 -11.76 -12.06 -2.39
N PHE A 72 -11.91 -13.26 -1.83
CA PHE A 72 -11.06 -14.40 -2.16
C PHE A 72 -11.92 -15.51 -2.76
N THR A 73 -11.56 -15.94 -3.96
CA THR A 73 -12.26 -17.00 -4.71
C THR A 73 -11.29 -18.13 -5.07
N GLY A 74 -11.78 -19.21 -5.69
CA GLY A 74 -10.96 -20.37 -6.03
C GLY A 74 -11.41 -21.61 -5.26
N SER A 75 -10.54 -22.16 -4.40
CA SER A 75 -10.90 -23.33 -3.59
C SER A 75 -12.05 -23.05 -2.62
N SER A 76 -12.76 -24.08 -2.16
CA SER A 76 -13.86 -23.96 -1.19
C SER A 76 -13.44 -23.34 0.14
N LEU A 77 -12.15 -23.39 0.47
CA LEU A 77 -11.60 -22.74 1.66
C LEU A 77 -11.38 -21.24 1.45
N CYS A 78 -11.18 -20.79 0.21
CA CYS A 78 -10.98 -19.37 -0.11
C CYS A 78 -12.26 -18.55 0.04
N THR A 79 -13.42 -19.11 -0.30
CA THR A 79 -14.71 -18.42 -0.14
C THR A 79 -15.06 -18.14 1.32
N SER A 80 -14.45 -18.89 2.23
CA SER A 80 -14.57 -18.70 3.68
C SER A 80 -13.55 -17.69 4.23
N VAL A 81 -12.64 -17.18 3.38
CA VAL A 81 -11.72 -16.10 3.75
C VAL A 81 -12.44 -14.76 3.56
N THR A 82 -12.59 -14.00 4.63
CA THR A 82 -13.24 -12.68 4.59
C THR A 82 -12.27 -11.61 5.05
N ALA A 83 -12.13 -10.53 4.30
CA ALA A 83 -11.39 -9.36 4.75
C ALA A 83 -12.06 -8.69 5.96
N ALA A 84 -11.25 -8.05 6.80
CA ALA A 84 -11.69 -7.34 7.99
C ALA A 84 -10.91 -6.03 8.17
N GLY A 85 -11.48 -5.06 8.87
CA GLY A 85 -10.80 -3.77 9.13
C GLY A 85 -10.57 -2.93 7.88
N LEU A 86 -11.43 -3.05 6.87
CA LEU A 86 -11.41 -2.22 5.66
C LEU A 86 -11.92 -0.79 5.96
N PRO A 87 -11.51 0.22 5.18
CA PRO A 87 -10.53 0.14 4.09
C PRO A 87 -9.09 0.05 4.62
N TRP A 88 -8.22 -0.67 3.90
CA TRP A 88 -6.78 -0.69 4.21
C TRP A 88 -6.05 0.40 3.43
N GLU A 89 -5.26 1.21 4.12
CA GLU A 89 -4.45 2.27 3.50
C GLU A 89 -3.14 1.69 2.97
N ALA A 90 -2.77 2.04 1.74
CA ALA A 90 -1.46 1.74 1.17
C ALA A 90 -0.59 3.00 1.17
N ILE A 91 0.63 2.86 1.70
CA ILE A 91 1.63 3.93 1.80
C ILE A 91 2.82 3.57 0.91
N ALA A 92 3.18 4.44 -0.03
CA ALA A 92 4.36 4.24 -0.85
C ALA A 92 5.64 4.46 -0.03
N THR A 93 6.48 3.43 0.05
CA THR A 93 7.75 3.42 0.80
C THR A 93 8.99 3.50 -0.08
N GLY A 94 8.82 3.32 -1.39
CA GLY A 94 9.86 3.45 -2.41
C GLY A 94 9.25 3.50 -3.82
N PRO A 95 10.07 3.65 -4.88
CA PRO A 95 9.59 3.81 -6.26
C PRO A 95 8.83 2.59 -6.81
N SER A 96 8.96 1.44 -6.17
CA SER A 96 8.22 0.21 -6.50
C SER A 96 7.84 -0.58 -5.26
N SER A 97 7.84 0.06 -4.08
CA SER A 97 7.51 -0.59 -2.81
C SER A 97 6.45 0.21 -2.07
N ALA A 98 5.49 -0.49 -1.51
CA ALA A 98 4.44 0.08 -0.68
C ALA A 98 4.21 -0.80 0.55
N THR A 99 3.58 -0.23 1.56
CA THR A 99 3.13 -0.95 2.75
C THR A 99 1.64 -0.74 2.89
N ILE A 100 0.88 -1.84 2.90
CA ILE A 100 -0.55 -1.83 3.18
C ILE A 100 -0.72 -1.94 4.69
N LYS A 101 -1.38 -0.96 5.30
CA LYS A 101 -1.49 -0.79 6.74
C LYS A 101 -2.61 -1.64 7.32
N ALA A 102 -2.35 -2.23 8.49
CA ALA A 102 -3.33 -2.93 9.30
C ALA A 102 -4.15 -4.01 8.54
N VAL A 103 -3.50 -4.74 7.64
CA VAL A 103 -4.15 -5.80 6.86
C VAL A 103 -4.64 -6.89 7.81
N ARG A 104 -5.93 -7.21 7.73
CA ARG A 104 -6.56 -8.21 8.59
C ARG A 104 -7.59 -9.01 7.82
N PHE A 105 -7.61 -10.31 7.97
CA PHE A 105 -8.65 -11.15 7.37
C PHE A 105 -8.96 -12.33 8.28
N ASN A 106 -10.15 -12.89 8.13
CA ASN A 106 -10.56 -14.11 8.81
C ASN A 106 -10.38 -15.25 7.83
N SER A 107 -9.60 -16.26 8.22
CA SER A 107 -9.52 -17.53 7.51
C SER A 107 -10.53 -18.52 8.10
N PRO A 108 -10.79 -19.67 7.44
CA PRO A 108 -11.62 -20.73 8.00
C PRO A 108 -11.15 -21.24 9.37
N LEU A 109 -9.87 -21.06 9.68
CA LEU A 109 -9.22 -21.57 10.91
C LEU A 109 -9.01 -20.44 11.94
N GLY A 110 -9.59 -19.26 11.71
CA GLY A 110 -9.51 -18.12 12.61
C GLY A 110 -8.84 -16.88 11.99
N PRO A 111 -8.76 -15.78 12.75
CA PRO A 111 -8.24 -14.50 12.28
C PRO A 111 -6.74 -14.54 11.97
N CYS A 112 -6.34 -13.66 11.06
CA CYS A 112 -4.97 -13.39 10.61
C CYS A 112 -4.75 -11.87 10.52
N GLY A 113 -3.57 -11.41 10.91
CA GLY A 113 -3.14 -10.02 10.70
C GLY A 113 -3.59 -9.04 11.79
N ALA A 114 -3.95 -7.82 11.35
CA ALA A 114 -3.78 -6.54 12.05
C ALA A 114 -2.31 -6.07 12.07
N GLU A 115 -1.60 -6.32 10.97
CA GLU A 115 -0.19 -5.97 10.79
C GLU A 115 0.02 -5.25 9.46
N ASP A 116 1.17 -4.59 9.32
CA ASP A 116 1.56 -3.92 8.09
C ASP A 116 2.13 -4.91 7.09
N LEU A 117 1.55 -4.96 5.88
CA LEU A 117 1.95 -5.86 4.81
C LEU A 117 2.83 -5.11 3.80
N PRO A 118 4.15 -5.37 3.75
CA PRO A 118 5.00 -4.85 2.70
C PRO A 118 4.67 -5.54 1.36
N VAL A 119 4.55 -4.74 0.31
CA VAL A 119 4.26 -5.17 -1.04
C VAL A 119 5.19 -4.48 -2.04
N THR A 120 5.45 -5.16 -3.15
CA THR A 120 6.13 -4.58 -4.31
C THR A 120 5.07 -4.25 -5.34
N LEU A 121 5.09 -3.03 -5.87
CA LEU A 121 4.21 -2.55 -6.94
C LEU A 121 5.06 -2.12 -8.13
N SER A 122 4.99 -2.84 -9.24
CA SER A 122 5.74 -2.53 -10.45
C SER A 122 4.83 -2.68 -11.68
N GLY A 123 4.67 -1.61 -12.45
CA GLY A 123 3.83 -1.62 -13.66
C GLY A 123 2.36 -2.02 -13.41
N GLY A 124 1.80 -1.67 -12.25
CA GLY A 124 0.45 -2.08 -11.85
C GLY A 124 0.33 -3.51 -11.33
N ALA A 125 1.42 -4.27 -11.28
CA ALA A 125 1.46 -5.61 -10.73
C ALA A 125 1.96 -5.57 -9.27
N ILE A 126 1.14 -6.09 -8.37
CA ILE A 126 1.43 -6.21 -6.94
C ILE A 126 1.95 -7.63 -6.66
N THR A 127 3.07 -7.72 -5.95
CA THR A 127 3.63 -8.97 -5.43
C THR A 127 4.00 -8.84 -3.97
N PHE A 128 3.83 -9.93 -3.21
CA PHE A 128 4.24 -9.97 -1.81
C PHE A 128 4.49 -11.41 -1.37
N ASN A 129 5.30 -11.55 -0.31
CA ASN A 129 5.52 -12.80 0.40
C ASN A 129 5.79 -12.43 1.85
N TYR A 130 4.84 -12.71 2.74
CA TYR A 130 4.87 -12.20 4.10
C TYR A 130 4.24 -13.17 5.10
N THR A 131 4.85 -13.27 6.27
CA THR A 131 4.31 -14.02 7.41
C THR A 131 3.77 -13.04 8.45
N MET A 132 2.47 -13.07 8.64
CA MET A 132 1.79 -12.39 9.74
C MET A 132 2.02 -13.17 11.03
N THR A 133 2.69 -12.52 11.98
CA THR A 133 2.92 -13.06 13.32
C THR A 133 1.58 -13.19 14.05
N ALA A 134 0.68 -12.22 13.84
CA ALA A 134 -0.66 -12.26 14.37
C ALA A 134 -1.51 -13.31 13.65
N GLY A 135 -1.75 -14.43 14.34
CA GLY A 135 -2.56 -15.54 13.83
C GLY A 135 -1.78 -16.60 13.05
N ASN A 136 -0.45 -16.50 12.97
CA ASN A 136 0.43 -17.47 12.28
C ASN A 136 0.00 -17.73 10.83
N CYS A 137 -0.16 -16.66 10.06
CA CYS A 137 -0.65 -16.74 8.68
C CYS A 137 0.44 -16.30 7.71
N HIS A 138 0.78 -17.16 6.77
CA HIS A 138 1.71 -16.85 5.70
C HIS A 138 0.92 -16.61 4.41
N VAL A 139 1.16 -15.46 3.78
CA VAL A 139 0.47 -15.03 2.56
C VAL A 139 1.50 -14.65 1.50
N TRP A 140 1.31 -15.15 0.29
CA TRP A 140 2.19 -14.81 -0.82
C TRP A 140 1.45 -14.83 -2.15
N THR A 141 1.95 -14.06 -3.10
CA THR A 141 1.45 -14.07 -4.47
C THR A 141 2.00 -15.28 -5.23
N THR A 142 1.12 -16.01 -5.90
CA THR A 142 1.47 -17.06 -6.88
C THR A 142 1.46 -16.53 -8.31
N SER A 143 0.62 -15.53 -8.57
CA SER A 143 0.60 -14.74 -9.79
C SER A 143 0.48 -13.27 -9.41
N PRO A 144 1.10 -12.34 -10.16
CA PRO A 144 1.01 -10.93 -9.84
C PRO A 144 -0.46 -10.47 -9.79
N ILE A 145 -0.78 -9.64 -8.80
CA ILE A 145 -2.11 -9.03 -8.66
C ILE A 145 -2.11 -7.75 -9.49
N VAL A 146 -2.81 -7.78 -10.62
CA VAL A 146 -2.76 -6.70 -11.62
C VAL A 146 -3.89 -5.72 -11.37
N THR A 147 -3.54 -4.44 -11.27
CA THR A 147 -4.47 -3.31 -11.10
C THR A 147 -5.03 -2.83 -12.44
N THR A 148 -6.31 -2.44 -12.45
CA THR A 148 -7.01 -1.85 -13.60
C THR A 148 -7.89 -0.70 -13.11
N PRO A 149 -7.66 0.56 -13.53
CA PRO A 149 -6.51 1.02 -14.33
C PRO A 149 -5.17 0.75 -13.62
N THR A 150 -4.07 0.77 -14.37
CA THR A 150 -2.72 0.54 -13.83
C THR A 150 -2.39 1.57 -12.76
N VAL A 151 -2.20 1.11 -11.52
CA VAL A 151 -1.74 1.94 -10.41
C VAL A 151 -0.22 1.90 -10.35
N SER A 152 0.42 3.06 -10.25
CA SER A 152 1.87 3.17 -10.10
C SER A 152 2.25 4.14 -8.98
N ILE A 153 3.46 3.99 -8.45
CA ILE A 153 4.02 4.93 -7.48
C ILE A 153 4.75 6.01 -8.23
N VAL A 154 4.33 7.25 -8.03
CA VAL A 154 5.06 8.45 -8.43
C VAL A 154 6.00 8.77 -7.28
N TRP A 155 7.28 8.50 -7.51
CA TRP A 155 8.35 8.83 -6.57
C TRP A 155 8.99 10.16 -6.95
N PRO A 156 9.34 10.99 -5.95
CA PRO A 156 10.01 12.25 -6.19
C PRO A 156 11.50 12.18 -6.55
#